data_AF-A0A969EL26-F1
#
_entry.id   AF-A0A969EL26-F1
#
_cell.length_a   1.000
_cell.length_b   1.000
_cell.length_c   1.000
_cell.angle_alpha   90.00
_cell.angle_beta   90.00
_cell.angle_gamma   90.00
#
_symmetry.space_group_name_H-M   'P 1'
#
loop_
_entity.id
_entity.type
_entity.pdbx_description
1 polymer ?
#
loop_
_entity_poly.entity_id
_entity_poly.type
_entity_poly.pdbx_seq_one_letter_code
_entity_poly.pdbx_strand_id
1 'polypeptide(L)'
;MHAWLVFLHVLAVFGFLIAHGVSATVAFALLKERDLERIKLLLEISGNSYGIMYPSLIVLFITGIISGFTGKWWGEGWIWVSIVLFIALIVAMGVLGGAIYGGARKAAGLPYADRGKPQPPVPPAPREELDAILSKGQPMLLTIIGYGGVAILAWLMMFKPF
;
A
#
# COMPACT_ATOMS: atom_id res chain seq x y z
N MET A 1 3.13 -25.07 14.07
CA MET A 1 3.53 -23.65 13.94
C MET A 1 3.60 -23.04 15.33
N HIS A 2 4.57 -22.17 15.61
CA HIS A 2 4.60 -21.47 16.89
C HIS A 2 3.46 -20.44 16.92
N ALA A 3 2.51 -20.58 17.85
CA ALA A 3 1.31 -19.73 17.93
C ALA A 3 1.64 -18.23 17.94
N TRP A 4 2.76 -17.85 18.55
CA TRP A 4 3.28 -16.49 18.55
C TRP A 4 3.64 -15.95 17.16
N LEU A 5 4.22 -16.77 16.27
CA LEU A 5 4.53 -16.33 14.91
C LEU A 5 3.26 -16.08 14.10
N VAL A 6 2.27 -16.96 14.24
CA VAL A 6 0.96 -16.79 13.59
C VAL A 6 0.28 -15.54 14.10
N PHE A 7 0.26 -15.33 15.43
CA PHE A 7 -0.28 -14.13 16.04
C PHE A 7 0.37 -12.85 15.50
N LEU A 8 1.71 -12.78 15.48
CA LEU A 8 2.44 -11.62 14.97
C LEU A 8 2.15 -11.37 13.48
N HIS A 9 2.09 -12.43 12.68
CA HIS A 9 1.79 -12.31 11.26
C HIS A 9 0.37 -11.75 11.04
N VAL A 10 -0.63 -12.30 11.73
CA VAL A 10 -2.03 -11.85 11.64
C VAL A 10 -2.20 -10.43 12.19
N LEU A 11 -1.55 -10.11 13.31
CA LEU A 11 -1.56 -8.76 13.87
C LEU A 11 -0.96 -7.73 12.89
N ALA A 12 0.12 -8.10 12.21
CA ALA A 12 0.73 -7.28 11.17
C ALA A 12 -0.18 -7.10 9.94
N VAL A 13 -0.92 -8.14 9.54
CA VAL A 13 -1.96 -8.03 8.51
C VAL A 13 -3.02 -7.00 8.92
N PHE A 14 -3.54 -7.07 10.14
CA PHE A 14 -4.52 -6.09 10.63
C PHE A 14 -3.95 -4.67 10.68
N GLY A 15 -2.74 -4.50 11.22
CA GLY A 15 -2.06 -3.20 11.27
C GLY A 15 -1.87 -2.61 9.87
N PHE A 16 -1.46 -3.45 8.91
CA PHE A 16 -1.34 -3.05 7.51
C PHE A 16 -2.69 -2.66 6.92
N LEU A 17 -3.73 -3.49 7.04
CA LEU A 17 -5.04 -3.23 6.43
C LEU A 17 -5.70 -1.96 6.99
N ILE A 18 -5.58 -1.70 8.29
CA ILE A 18 -6.11 -0.47 8.91
C ILE A 18 -5.36 0.75 8.38
N ALA A 19 -4.02 0.74 8.43
CA ALA A 19 -3.22 1.89 8.01
C ALA A 19 -3.30 2.14 6.50
N HIS A 20 -3.21 1.09 5.69
CA HIS A 20 -3.36 1.16 4.24
C HIS A 20 -4.79 1.53 3.82
N GLY A 21 -5.80 1.06 4.56
CA GLY A 21 -7.20 1.38 4.36
C GLY A 21 -7.51 2.89 4.46
N VAL A 22 -6.77 3.62 5.30
CA VAL A 22 -6.82 5.10 5.33
C VAL A 22 -6.42 5.68 3.98
N SER A 23 -5.28 5.28 3.42
CA SER A 23 -4.81 5.75 2.12
C SER A 23 -5.77 5.38 0.99
N ALA A 24 -6.33 4.17 1.03
CA ALA A 24 -7.34 3.73 0.07
C ALA A 24 -8.61 4.59 0.15
N THR A 25 -9.10 4.90 1.36
CA THR A 25 -10.27 5.76 1.55
C THR A 25 -10.03 7.18 1.07
N VAL A 26 -8.85 7.74 1.36
CA VAL A 26 -8.42 9.06 0.85
C VAL A 26 -8.41 9.08 -0.68
N ALA A 27 -7.90 8.02 -1.31
CA ALA A 27 -7.87 7.91 -2.76
C ALA A 27 -9.28 8.03 -3.40
N PHE A 28 -10.31 7.47 -2.76
CA PHE A 28 -11.71 7.65 -3.18
C PHE A 28 -12.25 9.06 -2.89
N ALA A 29 -11.92 9.63 -1.74
CA ALA A 29 -12.37 10.98 -1.35
C ALA A 29 -11.83 12.04 -2.33
N LEU A 30 -10.56 11.92 -2.74
CA LEU A 30 -9.90 12.85 -3.65
C LEU A 30 -10.55 12.94 -5.04
N LEU A 31 -11.27 11.91 -5.49
CA LEU A 31 -12.00 11.97 -6.76
C LEU A 31 -13.07 13.07 -6.78
N LYS A 32 -13.69 13.33 -5.62
CA LYS A 32 -14.82 14.24 -5.46
C LYS A 32 -14.44 15.59 -4.87
N GLU A 33 -13.30 15.67 -4.19
CA GLU A 33 -12.88 16.89 -3.50
C GLU A 33 -12.34 17.94 -4.48
N ARG A 34 -12.74 19.19 -4.29
CA ARG A 34 -12.36 20.33 -5.13
C ARG A 34 -11.82 21.52 -4.32
N ASP A 35 -11.86 21.47 -2.99
CA ASP A 35 -11.18 22.46 -2.17
C ASP A 35 -9.71 22.10 -1.96
N LEU A 36 -8.81 23.07 -2.14
CA LEU A 36 -7.35 22.81 -2.07
C LEU A 36 -6.92 22.44 -0.66
N GLU A 37 -7.45 23.12 0.35
CA GLU A 37 -7.07 22.88 1.75
C GLU A 37 -7.57 21.51 2.22
N ARG A 38 -8.77 21.09 1.80
CA ARG A 38 -9.27 19.73 2.03
C ARG A 38 -8.44 18.67 1.31
N ILE A 39 -8.02 18.92 0.06
CA ILE A 39 -7.12 17.99 -0.65
C ILE A 39 -5.81 17.83 0.10
N LYS A 40 -5.19 18.93 0.55
CA LYS A 40 -3.97 18.89 1.34
C LYS A 40 -4.15 18.04 2.60
N LEU A 41 -5.20 18.32 3.37
CA LEU A 41 -5.52 17.58 4.58
C LEU A 41 -5.68 16.08 4.32
N LEU A 42 -6.45 15.70 3.28
CA LEU A 42 -6.63 14.30 2.90
C LEU A 42 -5.29 13.64 2.53
N LEU A 43 -4.45 14.32 1.75
CA LEU A 43 -3.14 13.82 1.35
C LEU A 43 -2.20 13.68 2.57
N GLU A 44 -2.22 14.62 3.52
CA GLU A 44 -1.46 14.53 4.77
C GLU A 44 -1.91 13.36 5.64
N ILE A 45 -3.21 13.16 5.81
CA ILE A 45 -3.77 12.00 6.54
C ILE A 45 -3.31 10.70 5.88
N SER A 46 -3.35 10.61 4.55
CA SER A 46 -2.82 9.45 3.82
C SER A 46 -1.31 9.30 3.97
N GLY A 47 -0.55 10.37 4.09
CA GLY A 47 0.90 10.31 4.29
C GLY A 47 1.26 9.85 5.71
N ASN A 48 0.49 10.27 6.71
CA ASN A 48 0.73 9.92 8.12
C ASN A 48 0.46 8.43 8.39
N SER A 49 -0.41 7.77 7.62
CA SER A 49 -0.65 6.33 7.76
C SER A 49 0.58 5.48 7.39
N TYR A 50 1.53 6.02 6.62
CA TYR A 50 2.74 5.32 6.21
C TYR A 50 3.59 4.86 7.39
N GLY A 51 3.57 5.61 8.50
CA GLY A 51 4.31 5.28 9.72
C GLY A 51 3.90 3.95 10.36
N ILE A 52 2.65 3.49 10.14
CA ILE A 52 2.17 2.18 10.62
C ILE A 52 2.18 1.15 9.50
N MET A 53 1.82 1.57 8.28
CA MET A 53 1.71 0.68 7.12
C MET A 53 3.03 -0.02 6.80
N TYR A 54 4.14 0.72 6.69
CA TYR A 54 5.42 0.13 6.28
C TYR A 54 6.02 -0.80 7.35
N PRO A 55 6.05 -0.44 8.65
CA PRO A 55 6.47 -1.39 9.69
C PRO A 55 5.61 -2.65 9.74
N SER A 56 4.28 -2.51 9.60
CA SER A 56 3.38 -3.67 9.55
C SER A 56 3.69 -4.58 8.36
N LEU A 57 3.94 -4.00 7.19
CA LEU A 57 4.32 -4.74 5.99
C LEU A 57 5.67 -5.50 6.17
N ILE A 58 6.65 -4.86 6.83
CA ILE A 58 7.95 -5.48 7.15
C ILE A 58 7.75 -6.66 8.11
N VAL A 59 6.98 -6.48 9.19
CA VAL A 59 6.72 -7.54 10.18
C VAL A 59 5.98 -8.71 9.51
N LEU A 60 4.97 -8.42 8.69
CA LEU A 60 4.24 -9.43 7.90
C LEU A 60 5.20 -10.24 7.03
N PHE A 61 6.07 -9.57 6.27
CA PHE A 61 7.02 -10.25 5.39
C PHE A 61 8.02 -11.11 6.17
N ILE A 62 8.67 -10.56 7.19
CA ILE A 62 9.66 -11.27 8.01
C ILE A 62 9.04 -12.49 8.69
N THR A 63 7.86 -12.34 9.30
CA THR A 63 7.17 -13.47 9.96
C THR A 63 6.74 -14.54 8.97
N GLY A 64 6.37 -14.17 7.73
CA GLY A 64 6.13 -15.11 6.63
C GLY A 64 7.38 -15.91 6.26
N ILE A 65 8.53 -15.25 6.10
CA ILE A 65 9.82 -15.90 5.80
C ILE A 65 10.24 -16.85 6.93
N ILE A 66 10.15 -16.43 8.19
CA ILE A 66 10.44 -17.28 9.36
C ILE A 66 9.51 -18.51 9.37
N SER A 67 8.22 -18.31 9.03
CA SER A 67 7.26 -19.41 8.92
C SER A 67 7.64 -20.41 7.82
N GLY A 68 8.17 -19.94 6.69
CA GLY A 68 8.71 -20.80 5.62
C GLY A 68 9.84 -21.72 6.11
N PHE A 69 10.80 -21.17 6.87
CA PHE A 69 11.91 -21.97 7.44
C PHE A 69 11.44 -22.94 8.51
N THR A 70 10.64 -22.49 9.47
CA THR A 70 10.13 -23.34 10.57
C THR A 70 9.19 -24.43 10.06
N GLY A 71 8.41 -24.15 9.01
CA GLY A 71 7.53 -25.10 8.35
C GLY A 71 8.21 -25.99 7.30
N LYS A 72 9.47 -25.72 6.94
CA LYS A 72 10.22 -26.41 5.87
C LYS A 72 9.52 -26.37 4.50
N TRP A 73 8.84 -25.27 4.17
CA TRP A 73 8.01 -25.16 2.96
C TRP A 73 8.75 -24.70 1.70
N TRP A 74 10.07 -24.49 1.76
CA TRP A 74 10.83 -23.94 0.63
C TRP A 74 10.89 -24.83 -0.62
N GLY A 75 10.52 -26.11 -0.49
CA GLY A 75 10.35 -27.04 -1.61
C GLY A 75 8.96 -27.00 -2.25
N GLU A 76 7.99 -26.33 -1.64
CA GLU A 76 6.60 -26.25 -2.12
C GLU A 76 6.43 -25.07 -3.08
N GLY A 77 5.62 -25.19 -4.12
CA GLY A 77 5.47 -24.11 -5.10
C GLY A 77 4.70 -22.90 -4.55
N TRP A 78 3.71 -23.13 -3.67
CA TRP A 78 2.81 -22.08 -3.17
C TRP A 78 3.55 -20.94 -2.44
N ILE A 79 4.67 -21.24 -1.76
CA ILE A 79 5.43 -20.21 -1.03
C ILE A 79 6.14 -19.25 -1.99
N TRP A 80 6.71 -19.78 -3.07
CA TRP A 80 7.36 -18.98 -4.09
C TRP A 80 6.36 -18.11 -4.83
N VAL A 81 5.20 -18.67 -5.19
CA VAL A 81 4.11 -17.89 -5.79
C VAL A 81 3.64 -16.79 -4.84
N SER A 82 3.52 -17.08 -3.54
CA SER A 82 3.13 -16.09 -2.54
C SER A 82 4.15 -14.95 -2.42
N ILE A 83 5.45 -15.25 -2.39
CA ILE A 83 6.52 -14.24 -2.31
C ILE A 83 6.53 -13.37 -3.58
N VAL A 84 6.52 -14.00 -4.76
CA VAL A 84 6.52 -13.28 -6.04
C VAL A 84 5.29 -12.41 -6.17
N LEU A 85 4.10 -12.93 -5.84
CA LEU A 85 2.85 -12.17 -5.86
C LEU A 85 2.90 -11.00 -4.87
N PHE A 86 3.38 -11.20 -3.64
CA PHE A 86 3.52 -10.14 -2.65
C PHE A 86 4.42 -9.00 -3.15
N ILE A 87 5.60 -9.32 -3.70
CA ILE A 87 6.51 -8.32 -4.26
C ILE A 87 5.88 -7.62 -5.48
N ALA A 88 5.22 -8.37 -6.36
CA ALA A 88 4.54 -7.82 -7.53
C ALA A 88 3.44 -6.84 -7.12
N LEU A 89 2.66 -7.14 -6.07
CA LEU A 89 1.63 -6.24 -5.54
C LEU A 89 2.23 -4.95 -4.99
N ILE A 90 3.31 -5.03 -4.21
CA ILE A 90 4.02 -3.85 -3.69
C ILE A 90 4.49 -2.96 -4.84
N VAL A 91 5.14 -3.54 -5.85
CA VAL A 91 5.66 -2.80 -7.00
C VAL A 91 4.51 -2.19 -7.81
N ALA A 92 3.48 -2.98 -8.14
CA ALA A 92 2.34 -2.52 -8.92
C ALA A 92 1.63 -1.35 -8.25
N MET A 93 1.29 -1.47 -6.95
CA MET A 93 0.65 -0.39 -6.21
C MET A 93 1.57 0.81 -6.00
N GLY A 94 2.87 0.57 -5.79
CA GLY A 94 3.87 1.64 -5.67
C GLY A 94 4.02 2.47 -6.94
N VAL A 95 4.01 1.82 -8.11
CA VAL A 95 4.08 2.51 -9.42
C VAL A 95 2.77 3.21 -9.74
N LEU A 96 1.65 2.49 -9.69
CA LEU A 96 0.33 3.01 -10.08
C LEU A 96 -0.16 4.11 -9.13
N GLY A 97 -0.08 3.86 -7.82
CA GLY A 97 -0.49 4.82 -6.80
C GLY A 97 0.54 5.92 -6.58
N GLY A 98 1.82 5.56 -6.48
CA GLY A 98 2.89 6.51 -6.16
C GLY A 98 3.07 7.61 -7.20
N ALA A 99 2.93 7.30 -8.49
CA ALA A 99 3.02 8.30 -9.54
C ALA A 99 1.92 9.36 -9.43
N ILE A 100 0.67 8.93 -9.22
CA ILE A 100 -0.49 9.82 -9.18
C ILE A 100 -0.51 10.62 -7.88
N TYR A 101 -0.47 9.94 -6.73
CA TYR A 101 -0.60 10.62 -5.44
C TYR A 101 0.68 11.36 -5.04
N GLY A 102 1.86 10.92 -5.47
CA GLY A 102 3.10 11.69 -5.35
C GLY A 102 3.04 12.98 -6.17
N GLY A 103 2.53 12.89 -7.41
CA GLY A 103 2.28 14.06 -8.26
C GLY A 103 1.24 15.02 -7.65
N ALA A 104 0.15 14.48 -7.10
CA ALA A 104 -0.88 15.28 -6.44
C ALA A 104 -0.33 16.01 -5.20
N ARG A 105 0.53 15.35 -4.40
CA ARG A 105 1.22 15.98 -3.27
C ARG A 105 2.12 17.13 -3.71
N LYS A 106 2.92 16.91 -4.77
CA LYS A 106 3.75 17.96 -5.36
C LYS A 106 2.91 19.15 -5.82
N ALA A 107 1.84 18.89 -6.59
CA ALA A 107 0.95 19.92 -7.12
C ALA A 107 0.16 20.65 -6.03
N ALA A 108 -0.16 19.99 -4.91
CA ALA A 108 -0.80 20.61 -3.76
C ALA A 108 0.18 21.40 -2.87
N GLY A 109 1.48 21.39 -3.19
CA GLY A 109 2.53 22.05 -2.41
C GLY A 109 2.85 21.37 -1.08
N LEU A 110 2.76 20.04 -1.02
CA LEU A 110 3.14 19.22 0.12
C LEU A 110 4.51 18.54 -0.09
N PRO A 111 5.19 18.06 0.98
CA PRO A 111 6.32 17.16 0.81
C PRO A 111 5.91 15.93 0.02
N TYR A 112 6.73 15.53 -0.94
CA TYR A 112 6.44 14.42 -1.85
C TYR A 112 7.65 13.50 -1.96
N ALA A 113 7.45 12.34 -2.58
CA ALA A 113 8.54 11.42 -2.89
C ALA A 113 8.73 11.36 -4.40
N ASP A 114 9.98 11.50 -4.84
CA ASP A 114 10.37 11.27 -6.24
C ASP A 114 11.32 10.09 -6.31
N ARG A 115 10.90 9.01 -6.97
CA ARG A 115 11.64 7.73 -7.05
C ARG A 115 12.10 7.23 -5.67
N GLY A 116 11.23 7.34 -4.67
CA GLY A 116 11.49 6.92 -3.29
C GLY A 116 12.34 7.89 -2.46
N LYS A 117 12.78 9.01 -3.04
CA LYS A 117 13.53 10.05 -2.31
C LYS A 117 12.59 11.14 -1.80
N PRO A 118 12.62 11.48 -0.50
CA PRO A 118 11.87 12.62 0.02
C PRO A 118 12.30 13.91 -0.65
N GLN A 119 11.33 14.75 -1.02
CA GLN A 119 11.53 16.07 -1.60
C GLN A 119 10.79 17.11 -0.76
N PRO A 120 11.37 18.32 -0.62
CA PRO A 120 10.71 19.41 0.10
C PRO A 120 9.45 19.88 -0.65
N PRO A 121 8.50 20.55 0.05
CA PRO A 121 7.39 21.23 -0.59
C PRO A 121 7.85 22.21 -1.66
N VAL A 122 7.05 22.36 -2.70
CA VAL A 122 7.17 23.41 -3.72
C VAL A 122 5.90 24.28 -3.70
N PRO A 123 5.91 25.49 -4.27
CA PRO A 123 4.68 26.27 -4.41
C PRO A 123 3.58 25.44 -5.10
N PRO A 124 2.32 25.51 -4.64
CA PRO A 124 1.22 24.81 -5.27
C PRO A 124 1.10 25.15 -6.76
N ALA A 125 0.83 24.13 -7.57
CA ALA A 125 0.57 24.29 -8.99
C ALA A 125 -0.80 24.94 -9.24
N PRO A 126 -1.06 25.44 -10.46
CA PRO A 126 -2.39 25.89 -10.86
C PRO A 126 -3.45 24.81 -10.59
N ARG A 127 -4.67 25.26 -10.29
CA ARG A 127 -5.76 24.38 -9.87
C ARG A 127 -6.06 23.30 -10.92
N GLU A 128 -6.02 23.69 -12.17
CA GLU A 128 -6.31 22.86 -13.33
C GLU A 128 -5.32 21.70 -13.45
N GLU A 129 -4.05 21.92 -13.10
CA GLU A 129 -3.01 20.89 -13.12
C GLU A 129 -3.25 19.84 -12.03
N LEU A 130 -3.58 20.28 -10.80
CA LEU A 130 -3.92 19.38 -9.70
C LEU A 130 -5.16 18.54 -10.03
N ASP A 131 -6.21 19.15 -10.56
CA ASP A 131 -7.44 18.44 -10.93
C ASP A 131 -7.19 17.46 -12.08
N ALA A 132 -6.35 17.83 -13.05
CA ALA A 132 -5.93 16.92 -14.12
C ALA A 132 -5.15 15.71 -13.60
N ILE A 133 -4.30 15.86 -12.57
CA ILE A 133 -3.62 14.73 -11.93
C ILE A 133 -4.62 13.84 -11.20
N LEU A 134 -5.50 14.42 -10.36
CA LEU A 134 -6.46 13.67 -9.57
C LEU A 134 -7.49 12.93 -10.43
N SER A 135 -7.86 13.47 -11.59
CA SER A 135 -8.76 12.81 -12.55
C SER A 135 -8.23 11.49 -13.10
N LYS A 136 -6.89 11.29 -13.06
CA LYS A 136 -6.24 10.04 -13.48
C LYS A 136 -6.27 8.98 -12.39
N GLY A 137 -6.68 9.32 -11.16
CA GLY A 137 -6.77 8.39 -10.05
C GLY A 137 -7.72 7.23 -10.35
N GLN A 138 -7.23 6.00 -10.20
CA GLN A 138 -8.02 4.78 -10.39
C GLN A 138 -8.15 4.00 -9.07
N PRO A 139 -8.82 4.55 -8.04
CA PRO A 139 -8.88 3.92 -6.72
C PRO A 139 -9.56 2.54 -6.77
N MET A 140 -10.57 2.33 -7.61
CA MET A 140 -11.19 1.01 -7.79
C MET A 140 -10.22 -0.04 -8.31
N LEU A 141 -9.37 0.31 -9.29
CA LEU A 141 -8.36 -0.62 -9.81
C LEU A 141 -7.35 -0.98 -8.71
N LEU A 142 -6.87 0.03 -7.98
CA LEU A 142 -5.95 -0.18 -6.85
C LEU A 142 -6.59 -1.04 -5.74
N THR A 143 -7.89 -0.88 -5.48
CA THR A 143 -8.63 -1.73 -4.55
C THR A 143 -8.74 -3.17 -5.05
N ILE A 144 -9.03 -3.38 -6.33
CA ILE A 144 -9.09 -4.73 -6.91
C ILE A 144 -7.72 -5.41 -6.81
N ILE A 145 -6.65 -4.70 -7.17
CA ILE A 145 -5.28 -5.21 -7.06
C ILE A 145 -4.93 -5.52 -5.59
N GLY A 146 -5.16 -4.56 -4.69
CA GLY A 146 -4.81 -4.70 -3.28
C GLY A 146 -5.63 -5.79 -2.57
N TYR A 147 -6.96 -5.65 -2.57
CA TYR A 147 -7.85 -6.60 -1.90
C TYR A 147 -7.81 -7.99 -2.56
N GLY A 148 -7.88 -8.04 -3.90
CA GLY A 148 -7.79 -9.30 -4.64
C GLY A 148 -6.44 -10.00 -4.44
N GLY A 149 -5.35 -9.24 -4.44
CA GLY A 149 -4.01 -9.75 -4.15
C GLY A 149 -3.90 -10.33 -2.73
N VAL A 150 -4.41 -9.62 -1.72
CA VAL A 150 -4.45 -10.11 -0.33
C VAL A 150 -5.31 -11.37 -0.21
N ALA A 151 -6.46 -11.44 -0.88
CA ALA A 151 -7.33 -12.62 -0.87
C ALA A 151 -6.63 -13.85 -1.46
N ILE A 152 -5.91 -13.69 -2.58
CA ILE A 152 -5.14 -14.76 -3.20
C ILE A 152 -3.98 -15.20 -2.29
N LEU A 153 -3.25 -14.25 -1.70
CA LEU A 153 -2.17 -14.57 -0.74
C LEU A 153 -2.70 -15.36 0.48
N ALA A 154 -3.83 -14.93 1.04
CA ALA A 154 -4.48 -15.63 2.13
C ALA A 154 -4.87 -17.07 1.73
N TRP A 155 -5.44 -17.25 0.54
CA TRP A 155 -5.78 -18.57 0.01
C TRP A 155 -4.53 -19.46 -0.17
N LEU A 156 -3.46 -18.94 -0.80
CA LEU A 156 -2.20 -19.68 -0.97
C LEU A 156 -1.63 -20.16 0.37
N MET A 157 -1.59 -19.26 1.36
CA MET A 157 -1.03 -19.58 2.68
C MET A 157 -1.88 -20.54 3.51
N MET A 158 -3.20 -20.45 3.37
CA MET A 158 -4.17 -21.27 4.11
C MET A 158 -4.27 -22.68 3.53
N PHE A 159 -4.42 -22.80 2.20
CA PHE A 159 -4.71 -24.07 1.54
C PHE A 159 -3.47 -24.79 1.03
N LYS A 160 -2.34 -24.09 0.82
CA LYS A 160 -1.05 -24.67 0.40
C LYS A 160 -1.20 -25.68 -0.76
N PRO A 161 -1.78 -25.27 -1.90
CA PRO A 161 -2.30 -26.20 -2.90
C PRO A 161 -1.27 -27.02 -3.68
N PHE A 162 0.02 -26.66 -3.67
CA PHE A 162 1.10 -27.29 -4.45
C PHE A 162 2.49 -26.83 -3.99
#